data_AF-A0A0F9LK01-F1
#
_entry.id   AF-A0A0F9LK01-F1
#
_cell.length_a   1.000
_cell.length_b   1.000
_cell.length_c   1.000
_cell.angle_alpha   90.00
_cell.angle_beta   90.00
_cell.angle_gamma   90.00
#
_symmetry.space_group_name_H-M   'P 1'
#
loop_
_entity.id
_entity.type
_entity.pdbx_description
1 polymer ?
#
loop_
_entity_poly.entity_id
_entity_poly.type
_entity_poly.pdbx_seq_one_letter_code
_entity_poly.pdbx_strand_id
1 'polypeptide(L)' 'MTQGFWNNLPDVDRNAKGDLLTSTADGNPSTLTVGANGEFLSPRSSTANGLVWVHIQTYYGVVQTYEGVVQFKEA' A
#
# COMPACT_ATOMS: atom_id res chain seq x y z
N MET A 1 2.19 16.60 17.24
CA MET A 1 2.99 17.18 16.13
C MET A 1 2.44 18.56 15.83
N THR A 2 3.27 19.60 15.85
CA THR A 2 2.86 20.95 15.45
C THR A 2 2.88 21.06 13.93
N GLN A 3 2.10 21.97 13.36
CA GLN A 3 2.01 22.22 11.91
C GLN A 3 3.38 22.47 11.26
N GLY A 4 4.37 22.94 12.03
CA GLY A 4 5.73 23.21 11.57
C GLY A 4 6.54 21.99 11.14
N PHE A 5 6.25 20.78 11.63
CA PHE A 5 6.93 19.58 11.14
C PHE A 5 6.64 19.34 9.65
N TRP A 6 5.37 19.50 9.25
CA TRP A 6 4.91 19.24 7.89
C TRP A 6 5.38 20.29 6.88
N ASN A 7 5.75 21.49 7.32
CA ASN A 7 6.23 22.56 6.43
C ASN A 7 7.73 22.47 6.13
N ASN A 8 8.46 21.60 6.84
CA ASN A 8 9.92 21.43 6.70
C ASN A 8 10.32 20.12 5.99
N LEU A 9 9.35 19.35 5.51
CA LEU A 9 9.64 18.22 4.64
C LEU A 9 10.02 18.74 3.24
N PRO A 10 10.91 18.05 2.50
CA PRO A 10 11.20 18.36 1.10
C PRO A 10 9.90 18.45 0.29
N ASP A 11 9.92 19.13 -0.86
CA ASP A 11 8.74 19.38 -1.71
C ASP A 11 8.18 18.06 -2.26
N VAL A 12 7.43 17.39 -1.41
CA VAL A 12 6.76 16.13 -1.65
C VAL A 12 5.30 16.48 -1.82
N ASP A 13 4.78 16.18 -3.00
CA ASP A 13 3.44 16.58 -3.41
C ASP A 13 2.42 15.82 -2.57
N ARG A 14 1.75 16.54 -1.65
CA ARG A 14 0.76 16.01 -0.70
C ARG A 14 -0.62 16.42 -1.20
N ASN A 15 -0.99 15.88 -2.34
CA ASN A 15 -2.14 16.32 -3.11
C ASN A 15 -3.43 15.60 -2.72
N ALA A 16 -3.37 14.55 -1.89
CA ALA A 16 -4.55 13.82 -1.44
C ALA A 16 -4.51 13.41 0.04
N LYS A 17 -5.71 13.11 0.58
CA LYS A 17 -5.83 12.48 1.90
C LYS A 17 -5.37 11.03 1.81
N GLY A 18 -4.55 10.61 2.79
CA GLY A 18 -4.07 9.22 2.87
C GLY A 18 -2.79 8.94 2.07
N ASP A 19 -2.14 9.98 1.55
CA ASP A 19 -0.82 9.88 0.94
C ASP A 19 0.22 9.32 1.92
N LEU A 20 1.08 8.42 1.42
CA LEU A 20 2.18 7.83 2.16
C LEU A 20 3.51 8.44 1.70
N LEU A 21 4.32 8.88 2.65
CA LEU A 21 5.67 9.34 2.39
C LEU A 21 6.63 8.15 2.24
N THR A 22 7.29 8.06 1.09
CA THR A 22 8.25 7.01 0.72
C THR A 22 9.53 7.62 0.16
N SER A 23 10.41 6.81 -0.42
CA SER A 23 11.63 7.26 -1.10
C SER A 23 11.90 6.41 -2.33
N THR A 24 12.46 7.02 -3.39
CA THR A 24 12.93 6.29 -4.59
C THR A 24 14.43 6.00 -4.58
N ALA A 25 15.18 6.76 -3.77
CA ALA A 25 16.60 6.61 -3.50
C ALA A 25 16.95 7.36 -2.21
N ASP A 26 18.20 7.26 -1.76
CA ASP A 26 18.69 8.04 -0.62
C ASP A 26 18.54 9.54 -0.88
N GLY A 27 17.85 10.25 0.01
CA GLY A 27 17.61 11.69 -0.12
C GLY A 27 16.60 12.09 -1.20
N ASN A 28 15.91 11.14 -1.85
CA ASN A 28 14.90 11.41 -2.87
C ASN A 28 13.49 10.97 -2.43
N PRO A 29 12.82 11.74 -1.55
CA PRO A 29 11.50 11.39 -1.04
C PRO A 29 10.44 11.42 -2.14
N SER A 30 9.41 10.61 -1.99
CA SER A 30 8.34 10.43 -2.97
C SER A 30 7.00 10.16 -2.29
N THR A 31 5.92 10.70 -2.85
CA THR A 31 4.55 10.38 -2.42
C THR A 31 4.05 9.13 -3.12
N LEU A 32 3.56 8.15 -2.34
CA LEU A 32 2.66 7.12 -2.84
C LEU A 32 1.22 7.53 -2.50
N THR A 33 0.42 7.81 -3.53
CA THR A 33 -0.99 8.17 -3.35
C THR A 33 -1.77 7.03 -2.71
N VAL A 34 -2.85 7.36 -2.00
CA VAL A 34 -3.75 6.34 -1.43
C VAL A 34 -4.25 5.36 -2.48
N GLY A 35 -4.31 4.07 -2.12
CA GLY A 35 -4.87 3.02 -2.97
C GLY A 35 -6.39 3.09 -3.08
N ALA A 36 -6.95 2.34 -4.02
CA ALA A 36 -8.38 2.14 -4.15
C ALA A 36 -8.96 1.28 -3.01
N ASN A 37 -10.27 1.38 -2.80
CA ASN A 37 -10.97 0.58 -1.81
C ASN A 37 -10.76 -0.94 -2.06
N GLY A 38 -10.38 -1.67 -1.02
CA GLY A 38 -10.13 -3.11 -1.10
C GLY A 38 -8.72 -3.49 -1.54
N GLU A 39 -7.87 -2.51 -1.86
CA GLU A 39 -6.43 -2.73 -1.99
C GLU A 39 -5.75 -2.77 -0.62
N PHE A 40 -4.65 -3.51 -0.53
CA PHE A 40 -3.76 -3.53 0.63
C PHE A 40 -2.34 -3.17 0.23
N LEU A 41 -1.61 -2.57 1.17
CA LEU A 41 -0.22 -2.17 0.96
C LEU A 41 0.69 -3.38 1.08
N SER A 42 1.53 -3.62 0.07
CA SER A 42 2.50 -4.72 0.06
C SER A 42 3.91 -4.21 -0.27
N PRO A 43 4.97 -4.73 0.38
CA PRO A 43 6.34 -4.49 -0.03
C PRO A 43 6.61 -5.07 -1.41
N ARG A 44 7.21 -4.29 -2.30
CA ARG A 44 7.68 -4.73 -3.62
C ARG A 44 8.96 -4.00 -3.97
N SER A 45 10.09 -4.68 -3.76
CA SER A 45 11.44 -4.13 -4.00
C SER A 45 11.73 -3.76 -5.46
N SER A 46 10.93 -4.28 -6.40
CA SER A 46 11.03 -3.92 -7.82
C SER A 46 10.34 -2.61 -8.17
N THR A 47 9.49 -2.07 -7.29
CA THR A 47 8.88 -0.75 -7.48
C THR A 47 9.85 0.32 -6.98
N ALA A 48 9.97 1.45 -7.68
CA ALA A 48 10.87 2.54 -7.29
C ALA A 48 10.66 2.98 -5.83
N ASN A 49 9.41 3.00 -5.36
CA ASN A 49 9.04 3.43 -4.02
C ASN A 49 9.12 2.30 -2.97
N GLY A 50 9.52 1.09 -3.37
CA GLY A 50 9.58 -0.12 -2.54
C GLY A 50 8.21 -0.69 -2.11
N LEU A 51 7.11 -0.04 -2.50
CA LEU A 51 5.75 -0.35 -2.09
C LEU A 51 4.80 -0.38 -3.29
N VAL A 52 3.69 -1.09 -3.13
CA VAL A 52 2.65 -1.21 -4.15
C VAL A 52 1.29 -1.52 -3.49
N TRP A 53 0.23 -0.99 -4.08
CA TRP A 53 -1.14 -1.40 -3.75
C TRP A 53 -1.50 -2.65 -4.54
N VAL A 54 -2.03 -3.65 -3.84
CA VAL A 54 -2.43 -4.92 -4.44
C VAL A 54 -3.87 -5.23 -4.10
N HIS A 55 -4.60 -5.75 -5.06
CA HIS A 55 -5.93 -6.28 -4.83
C HIS A 55 -5.84 -7.65 -4.16
N ILE A 56 -6.75 -7.90 -3.21
CA ILE A 56 -7.02 -9.27 -2.78
C ILE A 56 -7.74 -9.95 -3.95
N GLN A 57 -7.02 -10.83 -4.66
CA GLN A 57 -7.68 -11.71 -5.61
C GLN A 57 -8.40 -12.79 -4.81
N THR A 58 -9.69 -12.59 -4.58
CA THR A 58 -10.55 -13.72 -4.29
C THR A 58 -10.73 -14.48 -5.59
N TYR A 59 -10.16 -15.68 -5.67
CA TYR A 59 -10.59 -16.62 -6.69
C TYR A 59 -12.10 -16.79 -6.53
N TYR A 60 -12.86 -16.85 -7.63
CA TYR A 60 -14.28 -17.20 -7.60
C TYR A 60 -14.43 -18.60 -7.00
N GLY A 61 -14.50 -18.67 -5.69
CA GLY A 61 -14.45 -19.89 -4.92
C GLY A 61 -14.65 -19.48 -3.49
N VAL A 62 -15.84 -19.76 -2.97
CA VAL A 62 -16.19 -19.57 -1.56
C VAL A 62 -15.04 -20.12 -0.72
N VAL A 63 -14.41 -19.28 0.11
CA VAL A 63 -13.52 -19.78 1.16
C VAL A 63 -14.41 -20.52 2.14
N GLN A 64 -14.50 -21.84 1.99
CA GLN A 64 -15.17 -22.68 2.98
C GLN A 64 -14.21 -22.87 4.14
N THR A 65 -14.49 -22.21 5.26
CA THR A 65 -13.85 -22.51 6.54
C THR A 65 -14.51 -23.76 7.12
N TYR A 66 -13.78 -24.86 7.18
CA TYR A 66 -14.10 -25.98 8.07
C TYR A 66 -13.18 -25.88 9.28
N GLU A 67 -13.74 -25.65 10.47
CA GLU A 67 -12.98 -25.56 11.72
C GLU A 67 -11.77 -24.56 11.67
N GLY A 68 -11.91 -23.46 10.93
CA GLY A 68 -10.90 -22.39 10.88
C GLY A 68 -9.69 -22.63 9.97
N VAL A 69 -9.65 -23.71 9.19
CA VAL A 69 -8.57 -23.94 8.20
C VAL A 69 -9.04 -23.54 6.80
N VAL A 70 -8.22 -22.73 6.10
CA VAL A 70 -8.47 -22.38 4.69
C VAL A 70 -8.11 -23.58 3.83
N GLN A 71 -9.10 -24.17 3.16
CA GLN A 71 -8.86 -25.19 2.14
C GLN A 71 -9.05 -24.61 0.74
N PHE A 72 -8.08 -24.85 -0.13
CA PHE A 72 -8.24 -24.62 -1.57
C PHE A 72 -8.87 -25.87 -2.16
N LYS A 73 -10.07 -25.74 -2.74
CA LYS A 73 -10.68 -26.82 -3.50
C LYS A 73 -10.20 -26.71 -4.95
N GLU A 74 -9.46 -27.71 -5.44
CA GLU A 74 -9.16 -27.79 -6.86
C GLU A 74 -10.45 -28.13 -7.65
N ALA A 75 -10.55 -27.53 -8.84
CA ALA A 75 -11.73 -27.60 -9.71
C ALA A 75 -12.01 -29.01 -10.25
#